data_AF-A0A0A0JZR8-F1
#
_entry.id   AF-A0A0A0JZR8-F1
#
_cell.length_a   1.000
_cell.length_b   1.000
_cell.length_c   1.000
_cell.angle_alpha   90.00
_cell.angle_beta   90.00
_cell.angle_gamma   90.00
#
_symmetry.space_group_name_H-M   'P 1'
#
loop_
_entity.id
_entity.type
_entity.pdbx_description
1 polymer ?
#
loop_
_entity_poly.entity_id
_entity_poly.type
_entity_poly.pdbx_seq_one_letter_code
_entity_poly.pdbx_strand_id
1 'polypeptide(L)'
;MPTLAKRVVGALLALLGLVVTVIGLWYAVHLGGSGTATFSSSPSGTAPVLVPQTVLNRVDGVVTVTATPRRGGTVWLAATTPSDAEAVLGATAHTTVTGVDTRPWELLSTTAGTGAAPALSGTDVWRNTETGTGAVSMTIEQANAPESVIAQATVGQIETIELTWERKSWFVQSVIAALVGLFLLLSGLSLLWSSRGTRRRDGDPADEDAAEVEPEPQPVPRPAIPEQENA
;
A
#
# COMPACT_ATOMS: atom_id res chain seq x y z
N MET A 1 16.35 -26.23 24.65
CA MET A 1 15.33 -25.16 24.46
C MET A 1 15.56 -24.18 23.29
N PRO A 2 16.77 -23.96 22.69
CA PRO A 2 16.96 -22.90 21.68
C PRO A 2 16.32 -23.19 20.30
N THR A 3 15.95 -24.44 20.02
CA THR A 3 15.34 -24.85 18.74
C THR A 3 13.87 -24.48 18.61
N LEU A 4 13.11 -24.43 19.72
CA LEU A 4 11.70 -24.03 19.72
C LEU A 4 11.57 -22.52 19.50
N ALA A 5 12.34 -21.73 20.26
CA ALA A 5 12.36 -20.27 20.13
C ALA A 5 12.74 -19.83 18.71
N LYS A 6 13.78 -20.43 18.12
CA LYS A 6 14.20 -20.14 16.74
C LYS A 6 13.11 -20.45 15.69
N ARG A 7 12.32 -21.51 15.91
CA ARG A 7 11.19 -21.88 15.03
C ARG A 7 10.02 -20.92 15.18
N VAL A 8 9.66 -20.55 16.41
CA VAL A 8 8.60 -19.57 16.66
C VAL A 8 8.96 -18.22 16.04
N VAL A 9 10.18 -17.74 16.24
CA VAL A 9 10.68 -16.50 15.64
C VAL A 9 10.66 -16.58 14.11
N GLY A 10 11.16 -17.67 13.52
CA GLY A 10 11.14 -17.87 12.06
C GLY A 10 9.72 -17.91 11.49
N ALA A 11 8.78 -18.55 12.17
CA ALA A 11 7.37 -18.62 11.76
C ALA A 11 6.68 -17.24 11.84
N LEU A 12 6.89 -16.49 12.93
CA LEU A 12 6.34 -15.14 13.08
C LEU A 12 6.91 -14.19 12.04
N LEU A 13 8.22 -14.26 11.78
CA LEU A 13 8.89 -13.45 10.76
C LEU A 13 8.36 -13.77 9.36
N ALA A 14 8.18 -15.06 9.06
CA ALA A 14 7.61 -15.51 7.79
C ALA A 14 6.16 -15.01 7.61
N LEU A 15 5.33 -15.12 8.65
CA LEU A 15 3.95 -14.67 8.62
C LEU A 15 3.86 -13.14 8.44
N LEU A 16 4.65 -12.39 9.19
CA LEU A 16 4.71 -10.94 9.05
C LEU A 16 5.15 -10.53 7.64
N GLY A 17 6.22 -11.15 7.14
CA GLY A 17 6.72 -10.92 5.79
C GLY A 17 5.66 -11.17 4.73
N LEU A 18 4.95 -12.30 4.83
CA LEU A 18 3.85 -12.65 3.93
C LEU A 18 2.74 -11.59 3.94
N VAL A 19 2.28 -11.16 5.11
CA VAL A 19 1.22 -10.15 5.24
C VAL A 19 1.65 -8.83 4.59
N VAL A 20 2.85 -8.35 4.90
CA VAL A 20 3.37 -7.09 4.34
C VAL A 20 3.55 -7.20 2.82
N THR A 21 4.03 -8.34 2.31
CA THR A 21 4.13 -8.58 0.86
C THR A 21 2.78 -8.51 0.18
N VAL A 22 1.77 -9.21 0.71
CA VAL A 22 0.43 -9.24 0.12
C VAL A 22 -0.17 -7.83 0.10
N ILE A 23 -0.05 -7.07 1.19
CA ILE A 23 -0.54 -5.69 1.27
C ILE A 23 0.20 -4.79 0.27
N GLY A 24 1.53 -4.87 0.20
CA GLY A 24 2.33 -4.08 -0.73
C GLY A 24 2.00 -4.37 -2.19
N LEU A 25 1.86 -5.65 -2.56
CA LEU A 25 1.43 -6.06 -3.90
C LEU A 25 0.02 -5.55 -4.21
N TRP A 26 -0.92 -5.70 -3.27
CA TRP A 26 -2.29 -5.24 -3.46
C TRP A 26 -2.35 -3.74 -3.78
N TYR A 27 -1.67 -2.91 -2.99
CA TYR A 27 -1.62 -1.46 -3.25
C TYR A 27 -0.86 -1.13 -4.54
N ALA A 28 0.25 -1.81 -4.85
CA ALA A 28 0.99 -1.57 -6.08
C ALA A 28 0.15 -1.88 -7.33
N VAL A 29 -0.65 -2.95 -7.29
CA VAL A 29 -1.57 -3.33 -8.37
C VAL A 29 -2.70 -2.31 -8.50
N HIS A 30 -3.30 -1.89 -7.39
CA HIS A 30 -4.44 -0.98 -7.44
C HIS A 30 -4.04 0.45 -7.83
N LEU A 31 -2.93 0.95 -7.29
CA LEU A 31 -2.47 2.33 -7.55
C LEU A 31 -1.84 2.50 -8.93
N GLY A 32 -1.35 1.41 -9.54
CA GLY A 32 -0.62 1.45 -10.80
C GLY A 32 0.69 2.24 -10.72
N GLY A 33 1.41 2.33 -11.85
CA GLY A 33 2.70 3.02 -11.91
C GLY A 33 2.63 4.53 -11.66
N SER A 34 1.45 5.13 -11.85
CA SER A 34 1.15 6.54 -11.57
C SER A 34 0.94 6.83 -10.08
N GLY A 35 0.67 5.82 -9.25
CA GLY A 35 0.33 6.04 -7.84
C GLY A 35 -1.03 6.71 -7.67
N THR A 36 -2.01 6.35 -8.51
CA THR A 36 -3.33 6.97 -8.57
C THR A 36 -4.35 6.18 -7.77
N ALA A 37 -5.06 6.84 -6.87
CA ALA A 37 -6.20 6.28 -6.16
C ALA A 37 -7.47 6.96 -6.62
N THR A 38 -8.41 6.18 -7.18
CA THR A 38 -9.71 6.68 -7.62
C THR A 38 -10.78 6.15 -6.69
N PHE A 39 -11.58 7.06 -6.14
CA PHE A 39 -12.70 6.76 -5.26
C PHE A 39 -13.99 7.20 -5.93
N SER A 40 -15.01 6.37 -5.94
CA SER A 40 -16.28 6.70 -6.57
C SER A 40 -17.46 6.60 -5.61
N SER A 41 -18.52 7.33 -5.92
CA SER A 41 -19.84 7.11 -5.36
C SER A 41 -20.91 7.42 -6.39
N SER A 42 -22.10 6.86 -6.18
CA SER A 42 -23.30 7.17 -6.95
C SER A 42 -24.27 7.97 -6.08
N PRO A 43 -24.27 9.31 -6.17
CA PRO A 43 -25.19 10.14 -5.41
C PRO A 43 -26.64 9.78 -5.73
N SER A 44 -27.48 9.71 -4.71
CA SER A 44 -28.91 9.51 -4.91
C SER A 44 -29.64 10.84 -5.08
N GLY A 45 -30.51 10.93 -6.09
CA GLY A 45 -31.40 12.08 -6.28
C GLY A 45 -30.80 13.21 -7.13
N THR A 46 -31.30 14.42 -6.93
CA THR A 46 -30.94 15.63 -7.71
C THR A 46 -30.20 16.68 -6.89
N ALA A 47 -29.87 16.36 -5.64
CA ALA A 47 -29.15 17.25 -4.74
C ALA A 47 -27.72 17.48 -5.27
N PRO A 48 -27.17 18.70 -5.21
CA PRO A 48 -25.78 18.97 -5.52
C PRO A 48 -24.85 18.16 -4.62
N VAL A 49 -23.67 17.85 -5.12
CA VAL A 49 -22.62 17.16 -4.38
C VAL A 49 -21.50 18.15 -4.09
N LEU A 50 -21.21 18.37 -2.81
CA LEU A 50 -20.06 19.14 -2.34
C LEU A 50 -18.89 18.19 -2.07
N VAL A 51 -17.76 18.44 -2.71
CA VAL A 51 -16.46 17.85 -2.39
C VAL A 51 -15.63 18.91 -1.68
N PRO A 52 -15.56 18.87 -0.33
CA PRO A 52 -14.96 19.94 0.43
C PRO A 52 -13.44 19.88 0.39
N GLN A 53 -12.82 21.03 0.68
CA GLN A 53 -11.37 21.15 0.88
C GLN A 53 -10.79 20.09 1.81
N THR A 54 -11.49 19.62 2.83
CA THR A 54 -10.97 18.65 3.82
C THR A 54 -10.74 17.27 3.24
N VAL A 55 -11.44 16.94 2.14
CA VAL A 55 -11.26 15.71 1.37
C VAL A 55 -10.23 15.95 0.26
N LEU A 56 -10.35 17.07 -0.44
CA LEU A 56 -9.42 17.43 -1.51
C LEU A 56 -7.99 17.65 -0.99
N ASN A 57 -7.79 18.22 0.20
CA ASN A 57 -6.49 18.47 0.84
C ASN A 57 -5.94 17.29 1.64
N ARG A 58 -6.60 16.13 1.59
CA ARG A 58 -6.12 14.96 2.33
C ARG A 58 -4.80 14.42 1.76
N VAL A 59 -4.51 14.76 0.51
CA VAL A 59 -3.26 14.45 -0.17
C VAL A 59 -2.62 15.76 -0.61
N ASP A 60 -1.34 15.89 -0.29
CA ASP A 60 -0.48 16.93 -0.86
C ASP A 60 -0.04 16.47 -2.25
N GLY A 61 -0.89 16.75 -3.25
CA GLY A 61 -0.78 16.28 -4.63
C GLY A 61 -1.91 16.81 -5.53
N VAL A 62 -1.87 16.42 -6.80
CA VAL A 62 -2.90 16.78 -7.78
C VAL A 62 -4.16 15.95 -7.51
N VAL A 63 -5.31 16.62 -7.54
CA VAL A 63 -6.60 15.99 -7.32
C VAL A 63 -7.52 16.28 -8.49
N THR A 64 -8.19 15.26 -9.02
CA THR A 64 -9.19 15.41 -10.09
C THR A 64 -10.54 14.98 -9.58
N VAL A 65 -11.54 15.87 -9.71
CA VAL A 65 -12.95 15.57 -9.44
C VAL A 65 -13.65 15.37 -10.77
N THR A 66 -14.24 14.21 -10.97
CA THR A 66 -15.04 13.89 -12.17
C THR A 66 -16.49 13.71 -11.77
N ALA A 67 -17.39 14.31 -12.53
CA ALA A 67 -18.82 14.07 -12.40
C ALA A 67 -19.38 13.55 -13.72
N THR A 68 -20.20 12.51 -13.64
CA THR A 68 -20.83 11.90 -14.80
C THR A 68 -22.34 11.98 -14.64
N PRO A 69 -23.09 12.59 -15.58
CA PRO A 69 -24.54 12.58 -15.55
C PRO A 69 -25.07 11.22 -15.99
N ARG A 70 -26.28 10.87 -15.54
CA ARG A 70 -27.04 9.76 -16.13
C ARG A 70 -27.29 10.02 -17.60
N ARG A 71 -27.50 8.94 -18.36
CA ARG A 71 -27.77 9.00 -19.80
C ARG A 71 -28.83 10.06 -20.16
N GLY A 72 -28.45 11.00 -21.03
CA GLY A 72 -29.32 12.11 -21.46
C GLY A 72 -29.38 13.31 -20.49
N GLY A 73 -28.61 13.28 -19.41
CA GLY A 73 -28.45 14.39 -18.47
C GLY A 73 -27.27 15.30 -18.81
N THR A 74 -27.14 16.35 -18.00
CA THR A 74 -26.06 17.34 -18.07
C THR A 74 -25.59 17.62 -16.65
N VAL A 75 -24.29 17.64 -16.44
CA VAL A 75 -23.68 17.99 -15.16
C VAL A 75 -22.84 19.26 -15.30
N TRP A 76 -22.82 20.04 -14.23
CA TRP A 76 -22.00 21.22 -14.05
C TRP A 76 -21.10 21.01 -12.83
N LEU A 77 -19.81 21.29 -13.00
CA LEU A 77 -18.80 21.29 -11.96
C LEU A 77 -18.30 22.71 -11.74
N ALA A 78 -18.10 23.11 -10.49
CA ALA A 78 -17.53 24.40 -10.16
C ALA A 78 -16.60 24.34 -8.95
N ALA A 79 -15.47 25.04 -9.05
CA ALA A 79 -14.57 25.28 -7.93
C ALA A 79 -14.82 26.66 -7.32
N THR A 80 -14.79 26.74 -6.00
CA THR A 80 -14.91 27.99 -5.25
C THR A 80 -14.19 27.88 -3.91
N THR A 81 -14.19 28.97 -3.13
CA THR A 81 -13.67 28.93 -1.76
C THR A 81 -14.62 28.14 -0.86
N PRO A 82 -14.13 27.51 0.21
CA PRO A 82 -14.96 26.75 1.15
C PRO A 82 -16.09 27.59 1.76
N SER A 83 -15.81 28.84 2.14
CA SER A 83 -16.81 29.75 2.69
C SER A 83 -17.89 30.13 1.68
N ASP A 84 -17.52 30.31 0.41
CA ASP A 84 -18.49 30.61 -0.64
C ASP A 84 -19.36 29.39 -0.96
N ALA A 85 -18.76 28.18 -0.99
CA ALA A 85 -19.50 26.92 -1.15
C ALA A 85 -20.54 26.73 -0.03
N GLU A 86 -20.17 26.99 1.22
CA GLU A 86 -21.10 26.95 2.35
C GLU A 86 -22.19 28.02 2.22
N ALA A 87 -21.83 29.24 1.81
CA ALA A 87 -22.78 30.34 1.67
C ALA A 87 -23.83 30.09 0.57
N VAL A 88 -23.41 29.56 -0.59
CA VAL A 88 -24.32 29.28 -1.72
C VAL A 88 -25.19 28.04 -1.51
N LEU A 89 -24.68 27.02 -0.83
CA LEU A 89 -25.48 25.82 -0.50
C LEU A 89 -26.42 26.09 0.68
N GLY A 90 -26.00 26.92 1.63
CA GLY A 90 -26.80 27.32 2.79
C GLY A 90 -27.46 26.14 3.50
N ALA A 91 -28.76 26.26 3.77
CA ALA A 91 -29.57 25.20 4.39
C ALA A 91 -30.18 24.21 3.38
N THR A 92 -29.83 24.33 2.09
CA THR A 92 -30.48 23.58 1.03
C THR A 92 -30.02 22.12 1.00
N ALA A 93 -30.88 21.20 0.51
CA ALA A 93 -30.53 19.80 0.40
C ALA A 93 -29.30 19.59 -0.51
N HIS A 94 -28.23 19.03 0.04
CA HIS A 94 -26.99 18.69 -0.67
C HIS A 94 -26.32 17.47 -0.05
N THR A 95 -25.50 16.79 -0.85
CA THR A 95 -24.68 15.66 -0.42
C THR A 95 -23.25 16.14 -0.26
N THR A 96 -22.66 15.94 0.91
CA THR A 96 -21.27 16.32 1.19
C THR A 96 -20.41 15.07 1.24
N VAL A 97 -19.34 15.04 0.47
CA VAL A 97 -18.28 14.03 0.59
C VAL A 97 -17.51 14.29 1.87
N THR A 98 -17.48 13.32 2.78
CA THR A 98 -16.84 13.43 4.10
C THR A 98 -15.48 12.73 4.14
N GLY A 99 -15.25 11.78 3.25
CA GLY A 99 -13.99 11.06 3.18
C GLY A 99 -13.96 10.02 2.08
N VAL A 100 -13.01 9.09 2.23
CA VAL A 100 -12.79 7.99 1.30
C VAL A 100 -12.57 6.71 2.09
N ASP A 101 -12.96 5.58 1.52
CA ASP A 101 -12.59 4.26 1.99
C ASP A 101 -11.69 3.60 0.94
N THR A 102 -10.52 3.11 1.35
CA THR A 102 -9.59 2.39 0.45
C THR A 102 -9.97 0.93 0.23
N ARG A 103 -11.04 0.46 0.88
CA ARG A 103 -11.58 -0.90 0.74
C ARG A 103 -13.12 -0.83 0.92
N PRO A 104 -13.87 -0.49 -0.14
CA PRO A 104 -13.62 -0.96 -1.52
C PRO A 104 -13.21 0.12 -2.55
N TRP A 105 -12.62 1.25 -2.15
CA TRP A 105 -12.30 2.41 -3.02
C TRP A 105 -13.50 3.31 -3.32
N GLU A 106 -14.20 3.70 -2.26
CA GLU A 106 -15.46 4.46 -2.33
C GLU A 106 -15.34 5.84 -1.68
N LEU A 107 -16.16 6.78 -2.16
CA LEU A 107 -16.40 8.04 -1.48
C LEU A 107 -17.42 7.86 -0.36
N LEU A 108 -17.06 8.34 0.83
CA LEU A 108 -17.98 8.44 1.95
C LEU A 108 -18.72 9.77 1.85
N SER A 109 -20.03 9.75 2.00
CA SER A 109 -20.85 10.95 1.87
C SER A 109 -22.00 10.99 2.89
N THR A 110 -22.52 12.19 3.10
CA THR A 110 -23.69 12.43 3.95
C THR A 110 -24.59 13.44 3.27
N THR A 111 -25.88 13.14 3.17
CA THR A 111 -26.88 14.07 2.65
C THR A 111 -27.56 14.77 3.81
N ALA A 112 -27.64 16.10 3.73
CA ALA A 112 -28.28 16.95 4.72
C ALA A 112 -28.97 18.14 4.05
N GLY A 113 -29.65 18.96 4.85
CA GLY A 113 -30.39 20.11 4.36
C GLY A 113 -31.80 19.77 3.88
N THR A 114 -32.55 20.79 3.46
CA THR A 114 -33.95 20.66 3.04
C THR A 114 -34.26 21.52 1.82
N GLY A 115 -35.37 21.25 1.14
CA GLY A 115 -35.77 22.01 -0.05
C GLY A 115 -34.96 21.70 -1.30
N ALA A 116 -35.32 22.35 -2.41
CA ALA A 116 -34.65 22.17 -3.69
C ALA A 116 -33.43 23.09 -3.81
N ALA A 117 -32.33 22.56 -4.34
CA ALA A 117 -31.13 23.34 -4.65
C ALA A 117 -31.44 24.51 -5.59
N PRO A 118 -30.98 25.73 -5.29
CA PRO A 118 -31.08 26.82 -6.23
C PRO A 118 -30.25 26.53 -7.48
N ALA A 119 -30.49 27.29 -8.55
CA ALA A 119 -29.61 27.27 -9.72
C ALA A 119 -28.27 27.91 -9.34
N LEU A 120 -27.26 27.08 -9.07
CA LEU A 120 -25.96 27.55 -8.54
C LEU A 120 -25.13 28.27 -9.61
N SER A 121 -25.24 27.83 -10.86
CA SER A 121 -24.48 28.36 -11.99
C SER A 121 -24.66 29.86 -12.26
N GLY A 122 -25.73 30.48 -11.74
CA GLY A 122 -25.97 31.92 -11.86
C GLY A 122 -25.27 32.79 -10.80
N THR A 123 -24.56 32.19 -9.84
CA THR A 123 -23.87 32.93 -8.76
C THR A 123 -22.47 33.37 -9.19
N ASP A 124 -22.00 34.53 -8.73
CA ASP A 124 -20.69 35.11 -9.09
C ASP A 124 -19.55 34.73 -8.12
N VAL A 125 -19.54 33.49 -7.61
CA VAL A 125 -18.54 33.03 -6.62
C VAL A 125 -17.58 31.97 -7.19
N TRP A 126 -17.76 31.57 -8.44
CA TRP A 126 -17.03 30.46 -9.04
C TRP A 126 -15.69 30.93 -9.60
N ARG A 127 -14.62 30.19 -9.28
CA ARG A 127 -13.26 30.44 -9.82
C ARG A 127 -13.05 29.71 -11.13
N ASN A 128 -13.60 28.51 -11.21
CA ASN A 128 -13.60 27.69 -12.41
C ASN A 128 -14.93 26.96 -12.52
N THR A 129 -15.41 26.76 -13.74
CA THR A 129 -16.65 26.04 -14.03
C THR A 129 -16.53 25.22 -15.29
N GLU A 130 -17.11 24.04 -15.29
CA GLU A 130 -17.24 23.20 -16.48
C GLU A 130 -18.65 22.63 -16.57
N THR A 131 -19.15 22.42 -17.80
CA THR A 131 -20.48 21.83 -18.04
C THR A 131 -20.39 20.84 -19.18
N GLY A 132 -21.10 19.72 -19.08
CA GLY A 132 -21.14 18.73 -20.14
C GLY A 132 -22.26 17.72 -20.01
N THR A 133 -22.60 17.10 -21.14
CA THR A 133 -23.57 16.00 -21.26
C THR A 133 -22.93 14.61 -21.06
N GLY A 134 -21.60 14.57 -20.95
CA GLY A 134 -20.80 13.39 -20.60
C GLY A 134 -20.05 13.60 -19.29
N ALA A 135 -19.02 12.78 -19.04
CA ALA A 135 -18.12 12.99 -17.91
C ALA A 135 -17.43 14.37 -18.03
N VAL A 136 -17.47 15.13 -16.94
CA VAL A 136 -16.81 16.44 -16.80
C VAL A 136 -15.78 16.31 -15.68
N SER A 137 -14.59 16.84 -15.86
CA SER A 137 -13.47 16.63 -14.93
C SER A 137 -12.76 17.93 -14.63
N MET A 138 -12.60 18.23 -13.35
CA MET A 138 -11.87 19.41 -12.89
C MET A 138 -10.64 18.98 -12.09
N THR A 139 -9.48 19.48 -12.51
CA THR A 139 -8.23 19.31 -11.77
C THR A 139 -8.04 20.47 -10.79
N ILE A 140 -7.78 20.13 -9.53
CA ILE A 140 -7.60 21.05 -8.42
C ILE A 140 -6.16 20.93 -7.93
N GLU A 141 -5.44 22.05 -8.00
CA GLU A 141 -4.12 22.21 -7.42
C GLU A 141 -4.22 23.04 -6.14
N GLN A 142 -4.11 22.38 -4.99
CA GLN A 142 -4.26 23.01 -3.68
C GLN A 142 -3.10 23.91 -3.27
N ALA A 143 -2.05 24.02 -4.10
CA ALA A 143 -0.80 24.69 -3.76
C ALA A 143 -0.96 26.18 -3.43
N ASN A 144 -2.04 26.82 -3.88
CA ASN A 144 -2.24 28.27 -3.77
C ASN A 144 -3.35 28.67 -2.77
N ALA A 145 -4.44 27.91 -2.66
CA ALA A 145 -5.51 28.15 -1.69
C ALA A 145 -6.39 26.89 -1.53
N PRO A 146 -7.03 26.69 -0.37
CA PRO A 146 -7.99 25.62 -0.22
C PRO A 146 -9.21 25.84 -1.12
N GLU A 147 -9.51 24.88 -1.97
CA GLU A 147 -10.70 24.90 -2.84
C GLU A 147 -11.72 23.85 -2.43
N SER A 148 -12.99 24.12 -2.71
CA SER A 148 -14.07 23.15 -2.67
C SER A 148 -14.73 23.06 -4.04
N VAL A 149 -15.18 21.87 -4.41
CA VAL A 149 -15.82 21.62 -5.70
C VAL A 149 -17.28 21.25 -5.47
N ILE A 150 -18.18 21.83 -6.26
CA ILE A 150 -19.60 21.46 -6.29
C ILE A 150 -19.92 20.84 -7.65
N ALA A 151 -20.61 19.71 -7.63
CA ALA A 151 -21.24 19.11 -8.80
C ALA A 151 -22.76 19.24 -8.71
N GLN A 152 -23.41 19.71 -9.78
CA GLN A 152 -24.86 19.79 -9.87
C GLN A 152 -25.33 19.24 -11.23
N ALA A 153 -26.34 18.37 -11.21
CA ALA A 153 -27.04 18.04 -12.45
C ALA A 153 -27.90 19.23 -12.87
N THR A 154 -27.61 19.81 -14.03
CA THR A 154 -28.46 20.86 -14.63
C THR A 154 -29.61 20.26 -15.42
N VAL A 155 -29.45 19.01 -15.89
CA VAL A 155 -30.51 18.18 -16.47
C VAL A 155 -30.37 16.75 -15.94
N GLY A 156 -31.45 16.17 -15.45
CA GLY A 156 -31.46 14.78 -14.97
C GLY A 156 -30.81 14.63 -13.59
N GLN A 157 -29.92 13.65 -13.45
CA GLN A 157 -29.26 13.29 -12.19
C GLN A 157 -27.79 12.97 -12.44
N ILE A 158 -26.97 13.13 -11.40
CA ILE A 158 -25.58 12.65 -11.41
C ILE A 158 -25.61 11.12 -11.23
N GLU A 159 -24.89 10.41 -12.09
CA GLU A 159 -24.71 8.96 -12.00
C GLU A 159 -23.55 8.60 -11.08
N THR A 160 -22.41 9.28 -11.28
CA THR A 160 -21.17 8.99 -10.58
C THR A 160 -20.42 10.28 -10.27
N ILE A 161 -19.89 10.35 -9.06
CA ILE A 161 -18.82 11.28 -8.69
C ILE A 161 -17.57 10.46 -8.43
N GLU A 162 -16.47 10.84 -9.06
CA GLU A 162 -15.15 10.25 -8.84
C GLU A 162 -14.19 11.30 -8.31
N LEU A 163 -13.33 10.87 -7.39
CA LEU A 163 -12.23 11.64 -6.85
C LEU A 163 -10.95 10.85 -7.11
N THR A 164 -10.06 11.41 -7.90
CA THR A 164 -8.76 10.80 -8.17
C THR A 164 -7.66 11.58 -7.48
N TRP A 165 -6.87 10.88 -6.68
CA TRP A 165 -5.65 11.39 -6.05
C TRP A 165 -4.44 10.84 -6.77
N GLU A 166 -3.52 11.70 -7.18
CA GLU A 166 -2.25 11.28 -7.77
C GLU A 166 -1.09 11.51 -6.80
N ARG A 167 -0.38 10.43 -6.45
CA ARG A 167 0.88 10.52 -5.71
C ARG A 167 1.83 9.39 -6.07
N LYS A 168 2.79 9.69 -6.95
CA LYS A 168 3.81 8.74 -7.43
C LYS A 168 4.55 7.99 -6.32
N SER A 169 4.79 8.62 -5.17
CA SER A 169 5.49 7.97 -4.05
C SER A 169 4.71 6.80 -3.46
N TRP A 170 3.39 6.73 -3.60
CA TRP A 170 2.60 5.60 -3.09
C TRP A 170 2.88 4.30 -3.82
N PHE A 171 3.04 4.33 -5.14
CA PHE A 171 3.46 3.14 -5.89
C PHE A 171 4.83 2.66 -5.42
N VAL A 172 5.80 3.58 -5.33
CA VAL A 172 7.16 3.27 -4.88
C VAL A 172 7.16 2.69 -3.45
N GLN A 173 6.39 3.29 -2.54
CA GLN A 173 6.23 2.79 -1.17
C GLN A 173 5.60 1.40 -1.13
N SER A 174 4.62 1.13 -1.99
CA SER A 174 3.95 -0.19 -2.09
C SER A 174 4.91 -1.27 -2.59
N VAL A 175 5.73 -0.95 -3.59
CA VAL A 175 6.78 -1.84 -4.10
C VAL A 175 7.86 -2.08 -3.03
N ILE A 176 8.32 -1.04 -2.34
CA ILE A 176 9.30 -1.18 -1.25
C ILE A 176 8.71 -2.07 -0.14
N ALA A 177 7.47 -1.83 0.29
CA ALA A 177 6.80 -2.65 1.28
C ALA A 177 6.74 -4.11 0.82
N ALA A 178 6.39 -4.36 -0.44
CA ALA A 178 6.38 -5.71 -1.01
C ALA A 178 7.73 -6.42 -0.94
N LEU A 179 8.81 -5.72 -1.32
CA LEU A 179 10.18 -6.25 -1.32
C LEU A 179 10.69 -6.49 0.10
N VAL A 180 10.43 -5.56 1.04
CA VAL A 180 10.77 -5.73 2.45
C VAL A 180 10.02 -6.93 3.03
N GLY A 181 8.70 -7.03 2.79
CA GLY A 181 7.92 -8.19 3.20
C GLY A 181 8.47 -9.50 2.64
N LEU A 182 8.89 -9.51 1.37
CA LEU A 182 9.40 -10.70 0.70
C LEU A 182 10.74 -11.12 1.33
N PHE A 183 11.60 -10.15 1.62
CA PHE A 183 12.85 -10.39 2.32
C PHE A 183 12.62 -11.00 3.73
N LEU A 184 11.66 -10.47 4.49
CA LEU A 184 11.28 -11.03 5.81
C LEU A 184 10.73 -12.45 5.68
N LEU A 185 9.90 -12.70 4.67
CA LEU A 185 9.35 -14.01 4.36
C LEU A 185 10.45 -15.04 4.10
N LEU A 186 11.39 -14.71 3.20
CA LEU A 186 12.52 -15.57 2.85
C LEU A 186 13.46 -15.81 4.05
N SER A 187 13.71 -14.77 4.84
CA SER A 187 14.50 -14.87 6.07
C SER A 187 13.85 -15.79 7.10
N GLY A 188 12.53 -15.67 7.30
CA GLY A 188 11.75 -16.54 8.18
C GLY A 188 11.78 -18.00 7.72
N LEU A 189 11.61 -18.25 6.42
CA LEU A 189 11.73 -19.59 5.82
C LEU A 189 13.14 -20.17 6.00
N SER A 190 14.18 -19.37 5.79
CA SER A 190 15.58 -19.78 5.99
C SER A 190 15.86 -20.20 7.43
N LEU A 191 15.34 -19.46 8.42
CA LEU A 191 15.43 -19.82 9.84
C LEU A 191 14.71 -21.15 10.15
N LEU A 192 13.54 -21.37 9.54
CA LEU A 192 12.79 -22.61 9.69
C LEU A 192 13.55 -23.80 9.08
N TRP A 193 14.15 -23.64 7.90
CA TRP A 193 14.93 -24.69 7.22
C TRP A 193 16.26 -25.01 7.91
N SER A 194 17.01 -23.98 8.33
CA SER A 194 18.26 -24.18 9.08
C SER A 194 18.06 -24.89 10.42
N SER A 195 16.86 -24.78 11.03
CA SER A 195 16.50 -25.52 12.25
C SER A 195 16.20 -27.02 12.06
N ARG A 196 16.19 -27.52 10.81
CA ARG A 196 15.97 -28.94 10.48
C ARG A 196 17.29 -29.71 10.27
N GLY A 197 18.39 -29.02 9.97
CA GLY A 197 19.68 -29.64 9.61
C GLY A 197 20.58 -30.09 10.77
N THR A 198 20.28 -29.71 12.02
CA THR A 198 21.21 -29.90 13.16
C THR A 198 21.05 -31.24 13.90
N ARG A 199 20.60 -32.31 13.22
CA ARG A 199 20.42 -33.64 13.84
C ARG A 199 21.29 -34.75 13.20
N ARG A 200 22.42 -34.39 12.60
CA ARG A 200 23.47 -35.32 12.14
C ARG A 200 24.87 -34.85 12.57
N ARG A 201 25.14 -34.96 13.86
CA ARG A 201 26.47 -35.19 14.45
C ARG A 201 26.22 -35.41 15.93
N ASP A 202 26.17 -36.68 16.30
CA ASP A 202 26.62 -37.24 17.58
C ASP A 202 25.98 -38.62 17.72
N GLY A 203 26.82 -39.63 17.57
CA GLY A 203 26.46 -41.03 17.61
C GLY A 203 27.50 -41.89 16.91
N ASP A 204 28.76 -41.82 17.36
CA ASP A 204 29.51 -43.07 17.57
C ASP A 204 30.62 -42.87 18.62
N PRO A 205 30.37 -43.19 19.91
CA PRO A 205 31.42 -43.55 20.84
C PRO A 205 31.38 -45.06 21.13
N ALA A 206 32.54 -45.68 20.92
CA ALA A 206 33.01 -46.96 21.47
C ALA A 206 32.50 -48.26 20.83
N ASP A 207 33.40 -48.90 20.10
CA ASP A 207 33.88 -50.29 20.28
C ASP A 207 34.83 -50.56 19.07
N GLU A 208 36.13 -50.82 19.18
CA GLU A 208 36.79 -51.86 19.96
C GLU A 208 38.30 -51.57 20.11
N ASP A 209 38.82 -51.95 21.28
CA ASP A 209 40.19 -52.39 21.49
C ASP A 209 40.73 -53.22 20.30
N ALA A 210 41.81 -52.76 19.68
CA ALA A 210 42.83 -53.64 19.12
C ALA A 210 44.17 -52.93 19.01
N ALA A 211 45.06 -53.28 19.94
CA ALA A 211 46.52 -53.19 19.86
C ALA A 211 47.15 -51.79 19.95
N GLU A 212 47.29 -51.34 21.19
CA GLU A 212 48.47 -50.63 21.68
C GLU A 212 49.75 -51.43 21.35
N VAL A 213 50.51 -50.99 20.35
CA VAL A 213 51.96 -51.25 20.23
C VAL A 213 52.64 -49.99 19.72
N GLU A 214 53.18 -49.20 20.64
CA GLU A 214 54.33 -48.31 20.43
C GLU A 214 55.23 -48.43 21.68
N PRO A 215 56.55 -48.13 21.65
CA PRO A 215 57.25 -47.15 20.80
C PRO A 215 58.57 -47.74 20.20
N GLU A 216 59.50 -47.11 19.49
CA GLU A 216 60.06 -45.74 19.50
C GLU A 216 61.08 -45.62 18.30
N PRO A 217 61.42 -44.42 17.76
CA PRO A 217 62.34 -44.32 16.62
C PRO A 217 63.83 -44.01 16.96
N GLN A 218 64.73 -44.83 16.38
CA GLN A 218 66.14 -44.65 15.92
C GLN A 218 67.27 -44.19 16.89
N PRO A 219 68.51 -44.75 16.72
CA PRO A 219 69.53 -44.01 15.95
C PRO A 219 70.51 -44.88 15.10
N VAL A 220 71.08 -44.29 14.05
CA VAL A 220 72.25 -44.75 13.27
C VAL A 220 73.39 -43.75 13.60
N PRO A 221 74.68 -44.10 13.89
CA PRO A 221 75.61 -44.69 12.90
C PRO A 221 76.91 -45.43 13.35
N ARG A 222 77.50 -46.15 12.37
CA ARG A 222 78.95 -46.29 12.00
C ARG A 222 79.90 -47.31 12.69
N PRO A 223 81.04 -47.69 12.06
CA PRO A 223 81.43 -49.09 11.84
C PRO A 223 82.76 -49.50 12.50
N ALA A 224 83.03 -50.81 12.63
CA ALA A 224 84.38 -51.36 12.73
C ALA A 224 84.44 -52.86 12.34
N ILE A 225 85.40 -53.16 11.47
CA ILE A 225 85.96 -54.47 11.07
C ILE A 225 87.10 -54.84 12.08
N PRO A 226 87.83 -55.98 12.07
CA PRO A 226 87.62 -57.43 11.77
C PRO A 226 87.92 -58.33 13.01
N GLU A 227 87.95 -59.67 12.81
CA GLU A 227 88.93 -60.69 13.30
C GLU A 227 88.23 -62.00 13.74
N GLN A 228 88.52 -63.12 13.04
CA GLN A 228 89.38 -64.26 13.48
C GLN A 228 88.68 -65.11 14.57
N GLU A 229 88.66 -66.44 14.64
CA GLU A 229 89.34 -67.57 14.00
C GLU A 229 88.75 -68.86 14.64
N ASN A 230 88.87 -70.01 13.95
CA ASN A 230 88.87 -71.41 14.43
C ASN A 230 87.66 -72.04 15.15
N ALA A 231 87.07 -73.07 14.51
CA ALA A 231 87.42 -74.48 14.76
C ALA A 231 87.02 -75.37 13.56
#